data_AF-A0AAU4DW94-F1
#
_entry.id   AF-A0AAU4DW94-F1
#
_cell.length_a   1.000
_cell.length_b   1.000
_cell.length_c   1.000
_cell.angle_alpha   90.00
_cell.angle_beta   90.00
_cell.angle_gamma   90.00
#
_symmetry.space_group_name_H-M   'P 1'
#
loop_
_entity.id
_entity.type
_entity.pdbx_description
1 polymer ?
#
loop_
_entity_poly.entity_id
_entity_poly.type
_entity_poly.pdbx_seq_one_letter_code
_entity_poly.pdbx_strand_id
1 'polypeptide(L)'
;MRGLFCSKTCSGLAQRNRVARTCLQCGTGFEMKASRAEQGKGRYCSVDCQALAEGSVYRPCRGCGKTFRVVRSVAERGWGSFCSQACTARRVERSCRVCGKGFSVKASVADDGRGFYCSNTCRHIGHRNRVELTCPVCSQRFTVPASLQDKRRTCSRACWVKIMGADPDMSAILAKARHDLLTTRSETRPERILYALIAEVLAELAPEVGWERQHLLLGRWTVDAAVPSLDLVLQADGDYWHGLLPESREDPRVIGNLANDARQDRALAEKGWTVLRFWESDLIGDLPACEARLRTAVLQRVRVGEPARPPEHDRGEEQQSSG
;
A
#
# COMPACT_ATOMS: atom_id res chain seq x y z
N MET A 1 28.18 -27.32 17.30
CA MET A 1 28.84 -28.00 18.44
C MET A 1 28.05 -27.73 19.73
N ARG A 2 27.06 -28.57 20.06
CA ARG A 2 26.52 -28.67 21.43
C ARG A 2 26.93 -30.05 21.93
N GLY A 3 27.66 -30.11 23.06
CA GLY A 3 28.09 -31.39 23.65
C GLY A 3 29.49 -31.43 24.28
N LEU A 4 30.34 -30.40 24.15
CA LEU A 4 31.74 -30.47 24.63
C LEU A 4 31.96 -30.20 26.14
N PHE A 5 30.96 -29.71 26.88
CA PHE A 5 31.18 -29.24 28.27
C PHE A 5 30.11 -29.75 29.22
N CYS A 6 30.54 -30.18 30.42
CA CYS A 6 29.70 -30.76 31.47
C CYS A 6 28.61 -29.85 32.03
N SER A 7 28.77 -28.53 31.96
CA SER A 7 27.82 -27.56 32.50
C SER A 7 28.09 -26.16 31.94
N LYS A 8 27.17 -25.22 32.19
CA LYS A 8 27.38 -23.79 31.86
C LYS A 8 28.60 -23.20 32.58
N THR A 9 28.96 -23.72 33.76
CA THR A 9 30.19 -23.31 34.47
C THR A 9 31.44 -23.90 33.83
N CYS A 10 31.43 -25.19 33.44
CA CYS A 10 32.54 -25.82 32.69
C CYS A 10 32.80 -25.11 31.35
N SER A 11 31.73 -24.82 30.61
CA SER A 11 31.79 -24.07 29.34
C SER A 11 32.28 -22.63 29.55
N GLY A 12 31.82 -21.97 30.61
CA GLY A 12 32.25 -20.63 30.97
C GLY A 12 33.69 -20.54 31.49
N LEU A 13 34.28 -21.64 31.97
CA LEU A 13 35.69 -21.78 32.35
C LEU A 13 36.57 -21.99 31.11
N ALA A 14 36.19 -22.90 30.22
CA ALA A 14 36.92 -23.19 28.98
C ALA A 14 36.94 -22.00 27.99
N GLN A 15 35.93 -21.13 28.05
CA GLN A 15 35.83 -19.91 27.23
C GLN A 15 36.46 -18.67 27.89
N ARG A 16 37.19 -18.81 29.01
CA ARG A 16 37.89 -17.68 29.66
C ARG A 16 39.15 -17.31 28.89
N ASN A 17 39.01 -16.47 27.89
CA ASN A 17 40.14 -15.79 27.26
C ASN A 17 40.43 -14.47 28.01
N ARG A 18 41.44 -14.48 28.88
CA ARG A 18 41.90 -13.30 29.63
C ARG A 18 43.28 -12.86 29.16
N VAL A 19 43.48 -11.55 29.09
CA VAL A 19 44.74 -10.90 28.74
C VAL A 19 45.19 -10.00 29.87
N ALA A 20 46.49 -9.99 30.16
CA ALA A 20 47.10 -9.08 31.12
C ALA A 20 47.29 -7.69 30.49
N ARG A 21 46.96 -6.65 31.24
CA ARG A 21 47.11 -5.24 30.87
C ARG A 21 47.69 -4.47 32.06
N THR A 22 48.40 -3.39 31.79
CA THR A 22 48.94 -2.50 32.82
C THR A 22 48.01 -1.30 33.00
N CYS A 23 47.63 -0.99 34.23
CA CYS A 23 46.83 0.20 34.54
C CYS A 23 47.62 1.48 34.23
N LEU A 24 47.07 2.36 33.39
CA LEU A 24 47.71 3.64 33.05
C LEU A 24 47.75 4.64 34.21
N GLN A 25 47.02 4.39 35.30
CA GLN A 25 46.97 5.28 36.47
C GLN A 25 47.89 4.84 37.61
N CYS A 26 47.88 3.54 37.97
CA CYS A 26 48.62 3.04 39.13
C CYS A 26 49.77 2.07 38.76
N GLY A 27 49.95 1.77 37.48
CA GLY A 27 51.01 0.87 37.00
C GLY A 27 50.82 -0.62 37.34
N THR A 28 49.79 -0.98 38.10
CA THR A 28 49.53 -2.38 38.49
C THR A 28 49.01 -3.20 37.30
N GLY A 29 49.53 -4.41 37.13
CA GLY A 29 49.04 -5.38 36.16
C GLY A 29 47.67 -5.95 36.59
N PHE A 30 46.74 -6.08 35.64
CA PHE A 30 45.43 -6.69 35.87
C PHE A 30 44.96 -7.48 34.65
N GLU A 31 44.08 -8.45 34.87
CA GLU A 31 43.57 -9.32 33.81
C GLU A 31 42.14 -8.96 33.39
N MET A 32 41.87 -8.96 32.08
CA MET A 32 40.54 -8.69 31.53
C MET A 32 40.23 -9.58 30.33
N LYS A 33 38.97 -9.64 29.92
CA LYS A 33 38.56 -10.43 28.75
C LYS A 33 39.20 -9.88 27.46
N ALA A 34 39.77 -10.76 26.64
CA ALA A 34 40.45 -10.40 25.39
C ALA A 34 39.57 -9.52 24.46
N SER A 35 38.29 -9.88 24.29
CA SER A 35 37.36 -9.11 23.45
C SER A 35 37.08 -7.69 23.92
N ARG A 36 37.22 -7.39 25.23
CA ARG A 36 37.13 -6.01 25.73
C ARG A 36 38.43 -5.24 25.51
N ALA A 37 39.57 -5.93 25.57
CA ALA A 37 40.89 -5.36 25.34
C ALA A 37 41.09 -4.98 23.85
N GLU A 38 40.54 -5.78 22.93
CA GLU A 38 40.47 -5.51 21.48
C GLU A 38 39.60 -4.28 21.17
N GLN A 39 38.48 -4.10 21.88
CA GLN A 39 37.62 -2.91 21.76
C GLN A 39 38.24 -1.63 22.37
N GLY A 40 39.52 -1.64 22.72
CA GLY A 40 40.22 -0.49 23.32
C GLY A 40 39.78 -0.15 24.75
N LYS A 41 39.01 -1.02 25.42
CA LYS A 41 38.57 -0.84 26.82
C LYS A 41 39.62 -1.44 27.78
N GLY A 42 39.52 -1.07 29.07
CA GLY A 42 40.42 -1.56 30.11
C GLY A 42 41.79 -0.86 30.11
N ARG A 43 41.74 0.47 30.20
CA ARG A 43 42.92 1.33 30.40
C ARG A 43 43.32 1.43 31.89
N TYR A 44 42.41 1.06 32.79
CA TYR A 44 42.56 1.19 34.24
C TYR A 44 42.12 -0.11 34.92
N CYS A 45 42.75 -0.44 36.05
CA CYS A 45 42.47 -1.67 36.82
C CYS A 45 41.14 -1.62 37.59
N SER A 46 40.66 -0.42 37.95
CA SER A 46 39.41 -0.22 38.69
C SER A 46 38.67 1.04 38.24
N VAL A 47 37.39 1.13 38.61
CA VAL A 47 36.56 2.34 38.40
C VAL A 47 37.17 3.54 39.13
N ASP A 48 37.83 3.32 40.27
CA ASP A 48 38.50 4.39 41.03
C ASP A 48 39.74 4.91 40.30
N CYS A 49 40.57 4.03 39.75
CA CYS A 49 41.72 4.44 38.92
C CYS A 49 41.27 5.19 37.66
N GLN A 50 40.16 4.77 37.06
CA GLN A 50 39.54 5.50 35.95
C GLN A 50 39.02 6.88 36.39
N ALA A 51 38.34 6.96 37.54
CA ALA A 51 37.80 8.22 38.07
C ALA A 51 38.91 9.22 38.47
N LEU A 52 40.05 8.73 38.98
CA LEU A 52 41.22 9.54 39.29
C LEU A 52 41.88 10.10 38.02
N ALA A 53 41.94 9.29 36.96
CA ALA A 53 42.53 9.71 35.68
C ALA A 53 41.62 10.68 34.89
N GLU A 54 40.31 10.47 34.89
CA GLU A 54 39.33 11.31 34.16
C GLU A 54 38.94 12.58 34.94
N GLY A 55 39.18 12.60 36.25
CA GLY A 55 38.75 13.67 37.15
C GLY A 55 37.26 13.60 37.50
N SER A 56 36.89 14.32 38.56
CA SER A 56 35.51 14.37 39.06
C SER A 56 35.03 15.81 39.22
N VAL A 57 33.72 15.99 39.09
CA VAL A 57 33.03 17.27 39.22
C VAL A 57 31.98 17.17 40.31
N TYR A 58 31.71 18.28 40.99
CA TYR A 58 30.63 18.37 41.98
C TYR A 58 29.35 18.86 41.30
N ARG A 59 28.23 18.19 41.56
CA ARG A 59 26.90 18.61 41.09
C ARG A 59 25.87 18.52 42.22
N PRO A 60 24.85 19.41 42.23
CA PRO A 60 23.75 19.31 43.18
C PRO A 60 22.86 18.10 42.85
N CYS A 61 22.46 17.35 43.87
CA CYS A 61 21.51 16.25 43.73
C CYS A 61 20.10 16.78 43.48
N ARG A 62 19.43 16.30 42.41
CA ARG A 62 18.02 16.66 42.12
C ARG A 62 17.02 16.22 43.20
N GLY A 63 17.38 15.23 44.02
CA GLY A 63 16.51 14.68 45.05
C GLY A 63 16.56 15.45 46.37
N CYS A 64 17.76 15.77 46.86
CA CYS A 64 17.99 16.36 48.19
C CYS A 64 18.77 17.68 48.19
N GLY A 65 19.17 18.19 47.02
CA GLY A 65 19.92 19.44 46.86
C GLY A 65 21.41 19.37 47.22
N LYS A 66 21.85 18.35 47.96
CA LYS A 66 23.26 18.21 48.42
C LYS A 66 24.21 18.04 47.23
N THR A 67 25.36 18.70 47.28
CA THR A 67 26.43 18.54 46.29
C THR A 67 27.15 17.20 46.49
N PHE A 68 27.36 16.46 45.41
CA PHE A 68 28.06 15.18 45.43
C PHE A 68 29.01 15.04 44.24
N ARG A 69 30.00 14.15 44.39
CA ARG A 69 31.08 13.94 43.42
C ARG A 69 30.65 12.95 42.33
N VAL A 70 30.81 13.32 41.07
CA VAL A 70 30.53 12.48 39.89
C VAL A 70 31.73 12.50 38.95
N VAL A 71 32.03 11.37 38.32
CA VAL A 71 33.10 11.30 37.29
C VAL A 71 32.73 12.20 36.10
N ARG A 72 33.71 12.95 35.57
CA ARG A 72 33.50 13.94 34.51
C ARG A 72 32.75 13.36 33.30
N SER A 73 33.17 12.20 32.81
CA SER A 73 32.56 11.51 31.65
C SER A 73 31.09 11.11 31.87
N VAL A 74 30.68 10.83 33.11
CA VAL A 74 29.29 10.51 33.48
C VAL A 74 28.45 11.79 33.48
N ALA A 75 29.00 12.88 34.01
CA ALA A 75 28.34 14.18 34.05
C ALA A 75 28.14 14.78 32.65
N GLU A 76 29.12 14.66 31.75
CA GLU A 76 29.05 15.11 30.35
C GLU A 76 27.96 14.39 29.55
N ARG A 77 27.75 13.09 29.81
CA ARG A 77 26.65 12.32 29.21
C ARG A 77 25.27 12.70 29.75
N GLY A 78 25.20 13.53 30.80
CA GLY A 78 23.97 13.91 31.50
C GLY A 78 23.52 12.91 32.57
N TRP A 79 24.38 11.95 32.96
CA TRP A 79 24.06 10.89 33.93
C TRP A 79 24.56 11.31 35.32
N GLY A 80 24.12 10.61 36.37
CA GLY A 80 24.52 10.92 37.76
C GLY A 80 23.84 12.18 38.31
N SER A 81 22.50 12.20 38.34
CA SER A 81 21.70 13.31 38.88
C SER A 81 21.37 13.19 40.38
N PHE A 82 21.70 12.05 41.00
CA PHE A 82 21.35 11.76 42.39
C PHE A 82 22.55 11.22 43.18
N CYS A 83 22.67 11.63 44.45
CA CYS A 83 23.79 11.27 45.31
C CYS A 83 23.69 9.85 45.89
N SER A 84 22.50 9.23 45.91
CA SER A 84 22.27 7.91 46.49
C SER A 84 21.06 7.20 45.88
N GLN A 85 20.97 5.88 46.11
CA GLN A 85 19.80 5.09 45.72
C GLN A 85 18.51 5.60 46.39
N ALA A 86 18.59 6.05 47.65
CA ALA A 86 17.47 6.65 48.36
C ALA A 86 16.94 7.92 47.66
N CYS A 87 17.84 8.80 47.21
CA CYS A 87 17.45 10.00 46.45
C CYS A 87 16.88 9.66 45.07
N THR A 88 17.34 8.55 44.47
CA THR A 88 16.83 8.05 43.18
C THR A 88 15.45 7.38 43.32
N ALA A 89 15.16 6.83 44.51
CA ALA A 89 13.92 6.13 44.82
C ALA A 89 12.79 7.05 45.31
N ARG A 90 13.00 8.37 45.37
CA ARG A 90 11.97 9.35 45.78
C ARG A 90 10.71 9.17 44.93
N ARG A 91 9.56 9.05 45.59
CA ARG A 91 8.26 8.91 44.92
C ARG A 91 7.37 10.11 45.18
N VAL A 92 6.46 10.36 44.26
CA VAL A 92 5.47 11.44 44.28
C VAL A 92 4.10 10.82 44.02
N GLU A 93 3.10 11.23 44.80
CA GLU A 93 1.72 10.81 44.60
C GLU A 93 1.09 11.56 43.43
N ARG A 94 0.37 10.83 42.57
CA ARG A 94 -0.38 11.37 41.44
C ARG A 94 -1.76 10.73 41.36
N SER A 95 -2.71 11.42 40.74
CA SER A 95 -4.03 10.87 40.43
C SER A 95 -4.07 10.29 39.01
N CYS A 96 -4.68 9.13 38.87
CA CYS A 96 -4.84 8.48 37.57
C CYS A 96 -5.87 9.23 36.72
N ARG A 97 -5.53 9.60 35.48
CA ARG A 97 -6.46 10.32 34.57
C ARG A 97 -7.69 9.52 34.13
N VAL A 98 -7.68 8.20 34.29
CA VAL A 98 -8.78 7.32 33.86
C VAL A 98 -9.70 6.94 35.02
N CYS A 99 -9.15 6.55 36.16
CA CYS A 99 -9.94 6.04 37.28
C CYS A 99 -9.91 6.94 38.52
N GLY A 100 -9.18 8.06 38.50
CA GLY A 100 -9.06 9.00 39.61
C GLY A 100 -8.24 8.52 40.81
N LYS A 101 -7.93 7.21 40.92
CA LYS A 101 -7.20 6.64 42.06
C LYS A 101 -5.81 7.25 42.22
N GLY A 102 -5.45 7.57 43.47
CA GLY A 102 -4.11 7.98 43.86
C GLY A 102 -3.10 6.84 43.70
N PHE A 103 -1.93 7.14 43.16
CA PHE A 103 -0.84 6.18 43.01
C PHE A 103 0.52 6.87 43.03
N SER A 104 1.52 6.12 43.48
CA SER A 104 2.88 6.61 43.66
C SER A 104 3.72 6.38 42.40
N VAL A 105 4.45 7.40 41.92
CA VAL A 105 5.42 7.29 40.81
C VAL A 105 6.79 7.81 41.21
N LYS A 106 7.86 7.35 40.55
CA LYS A 106 9.20 7.92 40.77
C LYS A 106 9.21 9.41 40.39
N ALA A 107 9.85 10.24 41.20
CA ALA A 107 9.93 11.69 40.97
C ALA A 107 10.46 12.02 39.57
N SER A 108 11.51 11.34 39.11
CA SER A 108 12.04 11.52 37.75
C SER A 108 11.03 11.25 36.64
N VAL A 109 10.14 10.28 36.82
CA VAL A 109 9.08 9.99 35.84
C VAL A 109 8.04 11.09 35.82
N ALA A 110 7.72 11.68 36.98
CA ALA A 110 6.83 12.82 37.08
C ALA A 110 7.43 14.09 36.47
N ASP A 111 8.72 14.34 36.71
CA ASP A 111 9.49 15.47 36.17
C ASP A 111 9.59 15.41 34.64
N ASP A 112 9.74 14.19 34.07
CA ASP A 112 9.71 13.95 32.63
C ASP A 112 8.31 14.09 31.99
N GLY A 113 7.31 14.55 32.75
CA GLY A 113 5.93 14.66 32.28
C GLY A 113 5.26 13.32 31.99
N ARG A 114 5.72 12.23 32.60
CA ARG A 114 5.15 10.87 32.47
C ARG A 114 4.46 10.44 33.77
N GLY A 115 3.83 9.27 33.74
CA GLY A 115 3.19 8.67 34.92
C GLY A 115 1.79 9.23 35.23
N PHE A 116 0.90 9.26 34.24
CA PHE A 116 -0.50 9.71 34.40
C PHE A 116 -1.51 8.61 34.76
N TYR A 117 -1.07 7.34 34.79
CA TYR A 117 -1.95 6.20 34.91
C TYR A 117 -1.45 5.21 35.97
N CYS A 118 -2.36 4.71 36.81
CA CYS A 118 -2.02 3.80 37.91
C CYS A 118 -1.70 2.37 37.45
N SER A 119 -2.16 1.96 36.27
CA SER A 119 -1.96 0.61 35.74
C SER A 119 -1.83 0.61 34.22
N ASN A 120 -1.29 -0.49 33.67
CA ASN A 120 -1.18 -0.65 32.22
C ASN A 120 -2.56 -0.63 31.54
N THR A 121 -3.60 -1.14 32.21
CA THR A 121 -5.00 -1.07 31.76
C THR A 121 -5.48 0.37 31.61
N CYS A 122 -5.28 1.20 32.64
CA CYS A 122 -5.64 2.62 32.59
C CYS A 122 -4.83 3.37 31.53
N ARG A 123 -3.55 3.03 31.36
CA ARG A 123 -2.71 3.58 30.30
C ARG A 123 -3.29 3.27 28.91
N HIS A 124 -3.67 2.02 28.66
CA HIS A 124 -4.29 1.65 27.39
C HIS A 124 -5.62 2.35 27.15
N ILE A 125 -6.44 2.57 28.18
CA ILE A 125 -7.71 3.31 28.06
C ILE A 125 -7.44 4.78 27.75
N GLY A 126 -6.56 5.44 28.49
CA GLY A 126 -6.27 6.87 28.31
C GLY A 126 -5.56 7.19 26.98
N HIS A 127 -4.88 6.20 26.38
CA HIS A 127 -4.30 6.33 25.04
C HIS A 127 -5.27 5.98 23.90
N ARG A 128 -6.52 5.55 24.16
CA ARG A 128 -7.52 5.33 23.11
C ARG A 128 -8.00 6.67 22.56
N ASN A 129 -7.28 7.21 21.58
CA ASN A 129 -7.76 8.34 20.79
C ASN A 129 -8.80 7.84 19.77
N ARG A 130 -10.09 7.93 20.13
CA ARG A 130 -11.22 7.53 19.30
C ARG A 130 -12.01 8.76 18.89
N VAL A 131 -12.47 8.76 17.64
CA VAL A 131 -13.33 9.80 17.06
C VAL A 131 -14.70 9.20 16.74
N GLU A 132 -15.75 10.00 16.91
CA GLU A 132 -17.12 9.65 16.51
C GLU A 132 -17.38 10.07 15.07
N LEU A 133 -17.91 9.15 14.27
CA LEU A 133 -18.30 9.36 12.89
C LEU A 133 -19.77 9.00 12.69
N THR A 134 -20.40 9.62 11.70
CA THR A 134 -21.78 9.31 11.29
C THR A 134 -21.75 8.52 9.99
N CYS A 135 -22.42 7.36 9.98
CA CYS A 135 -22.48 6.52 8.80
C CYS A 135 -23.41 7.15 7.73
N PRO A 136 -22.98 7.35 6.47
CA PRO A 136 -23.83 7.95 5.44
C PRO A 136 -25.00 7.05 4.98
N VAL A 137 -24.96 5.75 5.28
CA VAL A 137 -25.96 4.78 4.81
C VAL A 137 -27.12 4.61 5.78
N CYS A 138 -26.81 4.50 7.07
CA CYS A 138 -27.81 4.21 8.10
C CYS A 138 -27.91 5.32 9.14
N SER A 139 -27.13 6.40 9.00
CA SER A 139 -27.07 7.53 9.92
C SER A 139 -26.73 7.19 11.38
N GLN A 140 -26.31 5.96 11.67
CA GLN A 140 -25.86 5.56 12.99
C GLN A 140 -24.48 6.15 13.30
N ARG A 141 -24.32 6.62 14.54
CA ARG A 141 -23.04 7.08 15.08
C ARG A 141 -22.18 5.87 15.47
N PHE A 142 -20.90 5.90 15.11
CA PHE A 142 -19.95 4.83 15.44
C PHE A 142 -18.56 5.40 15.76
N THR A 143 -17.76 4.64 16.52
CA THR A 143 -16.42 5.09 16.95
C THR A 143 -15.31 4.38 16.19
N VAL A 144 -14.29 5.13 15.78
CA VAL A 144 -13.07 4.57 15.17
C VAL A 144 -11.83 5.16 15.83
N PRO A 145 -10.67 4.47 15.78
CA PRO A 145 -9.40 5.10 16.11
C PRO A 145 -9.17 6.34 15.23
N ALA A 146 -8.62 7.41 15.79
CA ALA A 146 -8.35 8.66 15.06
C ALA A 146 -7.52 8.44 13.78
N SER A 147 -6.60 7.46 13.79
CA SER A 147 -5.80 7.08 12.62
C SER A 147 -6.61 6.51 11.44
N LEU A 148 -7.86 6.10 11.68
CA LEU A 148 -8.76 5.55 10.68
C LEU A 148 -9.90 6.51 10.31
N GLN A 149 -9.90 7.74 10.83
CA GLN A 149 -10.94 8.74 10.58
C GLN A 149 -11.21 8.94 9.07
N ASP A 150 -10.14 9.15 8.30
CA ASP A 150 -10.26 9.42 6.85
C ASP A 150 -10.48 8.15 6.02
N LYS A 151 -10.09 6.99 6.56
CA LYS A 151 -10.16 5.70 5.87
C LYS A 151 -11.50 4.99 6.09
N ARG A 152 -12.16 5.22 7.24
CA ARG A 152 -13.35 4.47 7.64
C ARG A 152 -14.60 5.35 7.59
N ARG A 153 -15.29 5.29 6.45
CA ARG A 153 -16.51 6.08 6.20
C ARG A 153 -17.81 5.44 6.69
N THR A 154 -17.85 4.13 6.94
CA THR A 154 -19.08 3.42 7.30
C THR A 154 -18.95 2.60 8.58
N CYS A 155 -20.09 2.42 9.26
CA CYS A 155 -20.15 1.67 10.52
C CYS A 155 -19.83 0.18 10.34
N SER A 156 -20.24 -0.42 9.21
CA SER A 156 -20.14 -1.87 8.97
C SER A 156 -19.72 -2.21 7.54
N ARG A 157 -19.26 -3.46 7.34
CA ARG A 157 -18.97 -4.02 6.01
C ARG A 157 -20.21 -3.98 5.11
N ALA A 158 -21.41 -4.21 5.65
CA ALA A 158 -22.66 -4.12 4.92
C ALA A 158 -22.95 -2.71 4.39
N CYS A 159 -22.79 -1.68 5.24
CA CYS A 159 -22.92 -0.29 4.79
C CYS A 159 -21.81 0.10 3.80
N TRP A 160 -20.59 -0.43 3.97
CA TRP A 160 -19.52 -0.24 3.01
C TRP A 160 -19.88 -0.79 1.62
N VAL A 161 -20.39 -2.02 1.54
CA VAL A 161 -20.81 -2.63 0.25
C VAL A 161 -21.90 -1.81 -0.43
N LYS A 162 -22.87 -1.28 0.34
CA LYS A 162 -23.94 -0.42 -0.19
C LYS A 162 -23.43 0.87 -0.83
N ILE A 163 -22.46 1.56 -0.20
CA ILE A 163 -21.84 2.76 -0.77
C ILE A 163 -20.92 2.43 -1.94
N MET A 164 -20.11 1.38 -1.83
CA MET A 164 -19.13 1.03 -2.86
C MET A 164 -19.77 0.70 -4.22
N GLY A 165 -21.02 0.23 -4.23
CA GLY A 165 -21.76 -0.01 -5.47
C GLY A 165 -22.47 1.22 -6.03
N ALA A 166 -22.68 2.27 -5.23
CA ALA A 166 -23.52 3.42 -5.57
C ALA A 166 -22.72 4.73 -5.78
N ASP A 167 -21.50 4.82 -5.26
CA ASP A 167 -20.62 5.97 -5.38
C ASP A 167 -19.89 5.97 -6.74
N PRO A 168 -20.15 6.95 -7.64
CA PRO A 168 -19.52 7.01 -8.96
C PRO A 168 -17.99 7.12 -8.90
N ASP A 169 -17.44 7.86 -7.93
CA ASP A 169 -16.00 8.08 -7.80
C ASP A 169 -15.30 6.78 -7.39
N MET A 170 -15.87 6.07 -6.41
CA MET A 170 -15.35 4.77 -5.99
C MET A 170 -15.48 3.72 -7.10
N SER A 171 -16.58 3.74 -7.87
CA SER A 171 -16.74 2.86 -9.03
C SER A 171 -15.64 3.09 -10.07
N ALA A 172 -15.30 4.35 -10.35
CA ALA A 172 -14.23 4.69 -11.30
C ALA A 172 -12.85 4.27 -10.79
N ILE A 173 -12.55 4.47 -9.50
CA ILE A 173 -11.30 4.01 -8.88
C ILE A 173 -11.16 2.49 -8.99
N LEU A 174 -12.22 1.73 -8.70
CA LEU A 174 -12.20 0.28 -8.81
C LEU A 174 -12.07 -0.20 -10.26
N ALA A 175 -12.73 0.48 -11.21
CA ALA A 175 -12.59 0.19 -12.64
C ALA A 175 -11.15 0.39 -13.10
N LYS A 176 -10.52 1.50 -12.71
CA LYS A 176 -9.11 1.77 -13.00
C LYS A 176 -8.19 0.70 -12.39
N ALA A 177 -8.37 0.36 -11.12
CA ALA A 177 -7.56 -0.68 -10.47
C ALA A 177 -7.70 -2.06 -11.15
N ARG A 178 -8.90 -2.38 -11.67
CA ARG A 178 -9.12 -3.61 -12.46
C ARG A 178 -8.41 -3.53 -13.81
N HIS A 179 -8.52 -2.41 -14.51
CA HIS A 179 -7.81 -2.16 -15.76
C HIS A 179 -6.30 -2.32 -15.59
N ASP A 180 -5.72 -1.67 -14.57
CA ASP A 180 -4.28 -1.77 -14.26
C ASP A 180 -3.85 -3.23 -14.01
N LEU A 181 -4.70 -4.04 -13.37
CA LEU A 181 -4.43 -5.46 -13.18
C LEU A 181 -4.48 -6.23 -14.52
N LEU A 182 -5.47 -5.95 -15.37
CA LEU A 182 -5.62 -6.62 -16.66
C LEU A 182 -4.46 -6.32 -17.62
N THR A 183 -4.00 -5.06 -17.68
CA THR A 183 -2.88 -4.65 -18.54
C THR A 183 -1.54 -5.27 -18.13
N THR A 184 -1.41 -5.74 -16.88
CA THR A 184 -0.21 -6.46 -16.42
C THR A 184 -0.24 -7.96 -16.71
N ARG A 185 -1.39 -8.52 -17.09
CA ARG A 185 -1.52 -9.95 -17.38
C ARG A 185 -1.04 -10.27 -18.80
N SER A 186 -0.56 -11.49 -18.97
CA SER A 186 -0.29 -12.01 -20.31
C SER A 186 -1.59 -12.26 -21.05
N GLU A 187 -1.56 -11.99 -22.35
CA GLU A 187 -2.69 -12.13 -23.27
C GLU A 187 -3.18 -13.57 -23.30
N THR A 188 -4.51 -13.76 -23.23
CA THR A 188 -5.11 -15.08 -23.43
C THR A 188 -4.94 -15.55 -24.88
N ARG A 189 -5.13 -16.85 -25.14
CA ARG A 189 -5.04 -17.38 -26.51
C ARG A 189 -6.07 -16.72 -27.45
N PRO A 190 -7.35 -16.57 -27.09
CA PRO A 190 -8.33 -15.86 -27.91
C PRO A 190 -7.95 -14.40 -28.16
N GLU A 191 -7.51 -13.67 -27.13
CA GLU A 191 -7.03 -12.28 -27.27
C GLU A 191 -5.90 -12.16 -28.29
N ARG A 192 -4.90 -13.05 -28.24
CA ARG A 192 -3.78 -13.02 -29.20
C ARG A 192 -4.25 -13.18 -30.65
N ILE A 193 -5.19 -14.10 -30.87
CA ILE A 193 -5.75 -14.35 -32.21
C ILE A 193 -6.56 -13.12 -32.66
N LEU A 194 -7.41 -12.57 -31.78
CA LEU A 194 -8.18 -11.37 -32.06
C LEU A 194 -7.26 -10.18 -32.40
N TYR A 195 -6.19 -9.96 -31.64
CA TYR A 195 -5.24 -8.87 -31.89
C TYR A 195 -4.52 -9.00 -33.23
N ALA A 196 -4.10 -10.21 -33.60
CA ALA A 196 -3.51 -10.46 -34.91
C ALA A 196 -4.52 -10.16 -36.04
N LEU A 197 -5.75 -10.65 -35.89
CA LEU A 197 -6.83 -10.41 -36.84
C LEU A 197 -7.13 -8.91 -37.03
N ILE A 198 -7.19 -8.15 -35.93
CA ILE A 198 -7.41 -6.70 -35.97
C ILE A 198 -6.28 -6.00 -36.71
N ALA A 199 -5.03 -6.34 -36.41
CA ALA A 199 -3.88 -5.75 -37.05
C ALA A 199 -3.86 -6.00 -38.57
N GLU A 200 -4.18 -7.21 -39.00
CA GLU A 200 -4.24 -7.57 -40.43
C GLU A 200 -5.38 -6.83 -41.15
N VAL A 201 -6.60 -6.86 -40.61
CA VAL A 201 -7.77 -6.24 -41.25
C VAL A 201 -7.64 -4.72 -41.31
N LEU A 202 -7.16 -4.07 -40.25
CA LEU A 202 -6.97 -2.61 -40.26
C LEU A 202 -5.82 -2.19 -41.17
N ALA A 203 -4.71 -2.94 -41.22
CA ALA A 203 -3.61 -2.64 -42.13
C ALA A 203 -4.04 -2.68 -43.61
N GLU A 204 -4.97 -3.56 -43.97
CA GLU A 204 -5.48 -3.67 -45.34
C GLU A 204 -6.55 -2.61 -45.64
N LEU A 205 -7.51 -2.39 -44.75
CA LEU A 205 -8.70 -1.59 -45.04
C LEU A 205 -8.63 -0.13 -44.58
N ALA A 206 -7.84 0.16 -43.56
CA ALA A 206 -7.76 1.49 -42.93
C ALA A 206 -6.42 1.66 -42.19
N PRO A 207 -5.27 1.73 -42.90
CA PRO A 207 -3.93 1.70 -42.30
C PRO A 207 -3.63 2.89 -41.38
N GLU A 208 -4.33 4.02 -41.55
CA GLU A 208 -4.25 5.20 -40.71
C GLU A 208 -5.04 5.08 -39.38
N VAL A 209 -5.87 4.03 -39.24
CA VAL A 209 -6.70 3.82 -38.05
C VAL A 209 -5.93 3.06 -36.98
N GLY A 210 -5.68 3.74 -35.86
CA GLY A 210 -5.09 3.14 -34.67
C GLY A 210 -6.10 2.34 -33.84
N TRP A 211 -5.59 1.33 -33.13
CA TRP A 211 -6.36 0.52 -32.18
C TRP A 211 -5.58 0.28 -30.90
N GLU A 212 -6.30 0.03 -29.81
CA GLU A 212 -5.73 -0.12 -28.47
C GLU A 212 -6.18 -1.43 -27.81
N ARG A 213 -5.25 -2.10 -27.12
CA ARG A 213 -5.52 -3.30 -26.31
C ARG A 213 -5.98 -2.91 -24.91
N GLN A 214 -6.84 -3.74 -24.32
CA GLN A 214 -7.29 -3.64 -22.92
C GLN A 214 -7.76 -2.21 -22.58
N HIS A 215 -8.47 -1.55 -23.49
CA HIS A 215 -8.77 -0.11 -23.40
C HIS A 215 -9.87 0.18 -22.35
N LEU A 216 -9.68 1.23 -21.54
CA LEU A 216 -10.65 1.63 -20.51
C LEU A 216 -11.67 2.64 -21.07
N LEU A 217 -12.88 2.15 -21.38
CA LEU A 217 -13.98 2.97 -21.87
C LEU A 217 -14.88 3.49 -20.75
N LEU A 218 -15.30 4.75 -20.92
CA LEU A 218 -16.26 5.46 -20.07
C LEU A 218 -15.93 5.42 -18.57
N GLY A 219 -14.64 5.30 -18.23
CA GLY A 219 -14.16 5.19 -16.85
C GLY A 219 -14.67 3.96 -16.08
N ARG A 220 -15.20 2.95 -16.79
CA ARG A 220 -15.92 1.83 -16.16
C ARG A 220 -15.54 0.46 -16.72
N TRP A 221 -15.45 0.33 -18.03
CA TRP A 221 -15.32 -0.97 -18.70
C TRP A 221 -13.98 -1.10 -19.39
N THR A 222 -13.20 -2.10 -19.02
CA THR A 222 -12.03 -2.51 -19.79
C THR A 222 -12.49 -3.47 -20.87
N VAL A 223 -12.23 -3.14 -22.14
CA VAL A 223 -12.55 -3.98 -23.30
C VAL A 223 -11.28 -4.57 -23.89
N ASP A 224 -11.33 -5.75 -24.49
CA ASP A 224 -10.12 -6.42 -25.00
C ASP A 224 -9.41 -5.63 -26.08
N ALA A 225 -10.17 -5.08 -27.02
CA ALA A 225 -9.67 -4.12 -27.99
C ALA A 225 -10.71 -3.02 -28.30
N ALA A 226 -10.21 -1.83 -28.61
CA ALA A 226 -11.01 -0.73 -29.10
C ALA A 226 -10.34 -0.08 -30.31
N VAL A 227 -11.15 0.38 -31.25
CA VAL A 227 -10.76 1.25 -32.37
C VAL A 227 -11.49 2.58 -32.19
N PRO A 228 -10.92 3.53 -31.43
CA PRO A 228 -11.66 4.70 -30.96
C PRO A 228 -12.18 5.61 -32.09
N SER A 229 -11.40 5.77 -33.17
CA SER A 229 -11.80 6.60 -34.32
C SER A 229 -12.99 6.04 -35.10
N LEU A 230 -13.28 4.74 -34.94
CA LEU A 230 -14.40 4.07 -35.59
C LEU A 230 -15.53 3.73 -34.62
N ASP A 231 -15.48 4.22 -33.36
CA ASP A 231 -16.42 3.87 -32.27
C ASP A 231 -16.67 2.34 -32.18
N LEU A 232 -15.62 1.52 -32.33
CA LEU A 232 -15.71 0.07 -32.41
C LEU A 232 -15.04 -0.59 -31.21
N VAL A 233 -15.75 -1.54 -30.58
CA VAL A 233 -15.25 -2.39 -29.49
C VAL A 233 -15.23 -3.84 -29.94
N LEU A 234 -14.17 -4.55 -29.57
CA LEU A 234 -13.91 -5.92 -29.97
C LEU A 234 -13.58 -6.73 -28.71
N GLN A 235 -14.30 -7.84 -28.49
CA GLN A 235 -14.14 -8.71 -27.33
C GLN A 235 -13.89 -10.16 -27.75
N ALA A 236 -12.97 -10.82 -27.05
CA ALA A 236 -12.64 -12.23 -27.21
C ALA A 236 -13.26 -13.02 -26.05
N ASP A 237 -14.49 -13.49 -26.26
CA ASP A 237 -15.29 -14.12 -25.22
C ASP A 237 -14.94 -15.61 -25.08
N GLY A 238 -14.41 -15.99 -23.92
CA GLY A 238 -14.22 -17.41 -23.59
C GLY A 238 -15.57 -18.14 -23.47
N ASP A 239 -15.70 -19.27 -24.18
CA ASP A 239 -16.96 -20.02 -24.35
C ASP A 239 -17.66 -20.33 -23.02
N TYR A 240 -16.89 -20.73 -22.00
CA TYR A 240 -17.44 -21.04 -20.67
C TYR A 240 -17.83 -19.78 -19.90
N TRP A 241 -16.93 -18.79 -19.81
CA TRP A 241 -17.11 -17.64 -18.92
C TRP A 241 -18.20 -16.66 -19.36
N HIS A 242 -18.51 -16.67 -20.66
CA HIS A 242 -19.53 -15.85 -21.29
C HIS A 242 -20.77 -16.65 -21.72
N GLY A 243 -20.91 -17.90 -21.28
CA GLY A 243 -22.19 -18.58 -21.35
C GLY A 243 -22.56 -19.17 -22.71
N LEU A 244 -21.61 -19.55 -23.56
CA LEU A 244 -21.91 -20.15 -24.87
C LEU A 244 -22.76 -21.42 -24.71
N LEU A 245 -22.32 -22.31 -23.81
CA LEU A 245 -22.95 -23.61 -23.56
C LEU A 245 -24.01 -23.52 -22.45
N PRO A 246 -25.17 -24.19 -22.57
CA PRO A 246 -26.23 -24.16 -21.55
C PRO A 246 -25.74 -24.51 -20.13
N GLU A 247 -24.84 -25.48 -20.01
CA GLU A 247 -24.31 -25.97 -18.73
C GLU A 247 -23.51 -24.88 -17.99
N SER A 248 -22.84 -24.00 -18.74
CA SER A 248 -22.10 -22.89 -18.15
C SER A 248 -23.03 -21.85 -17.52
N ARG A 249 -24.28 -21.75 -17.98
CA ARG A 249 -25.26 -20.76 -17.51
C ARG A 249 -25.88 -21.11 -16.16
N GLU A 250 -25.58 -22.28 -15.61
CA GLU A 250 -25.97 -22.66 -14.25
C GLU A 250 -25.01 -22.08 -13.20
N ASP A 251 -23.78 -21.70 -13.57
CA ASP A 251 -22.82 -21.09 -12.63
C ASP A 251 -23.25 -19.64 -12.30
N PRO A 252 -23.46 -19.30 -11.01
CA PRO A 252 -23.81 -17.94 -10.58
C PRO A 252 -22.85 -16.85 -11.06
N ARG A 253 -21.57 -17.19 -11.29
CA ARG A 253 -20.56 -16.27 -11.81
C ARG A 253 -20.82 -15.97 -13.29
N VAL A 254 -21.14 -16.99 -14.08
CA VAL A 254 -21.47 -16.84 -15.51
C VAL A 254 -22.77 -16.07 -15.67
N ILE A 255 -23.79 -16.33 -14.84
CA ILE A 255 -25.02 -15.52 -14.80
C ILE A 255 -24.70 -14.04 -14.55
N GLY A 256 -23.81 -13.77 -13.58
CA GLY A 256 -23.34 -12.42 -13.28
C GLY A 256 -22.57 -11.76 -14.43
N ASN A 257 -21.72 -12.52 -15.14
CA ASN A 257 -20.97 -12.05 -16.31
C ASN A 257 -21.91 -11.70 -17.46
N LEU A 258 -22.84 -12.60 -17.81
CA LEU A 258 -23.87 -12.37 -18.83
C LEU A 258 -24.68 -11.09 -18.56
N ALA A 259 -25.08 -10.88 -17.30
CA ALA A 259 -25.80 -9.67 -16.91
C ALA A 259 -24.94 -8.40 -16.98
N ASN A 260 -23.61 -8.53 -16.80
CA ASN A 260 -22.67 -7.42 -16.98
C ASN A 260 -22.39 -7.15 -18.46
N ASP A 261 -22.22 -8.18 -19.29
CA ASP A 261 -22.04 -8.09 -20.74
C ASP A 261 -23.24 -7.38 -21.38
N ALA A 262 -24.47 -7.82 -21.07
CA ALA A 262 -25.69 -7.17 -21.56
C ALA A 262 -25.81 -5.70 -21.10
N ARG A 263 -25.27 -5.35 -19.93
CA ARG A 263 -25.24 -3.97 -19.43
C ARG A 263 -24.17 -3.14 -20.12
N GLN A 264 -23.01 -3.71 -20.36
CA GLN A 264 -21.91 -3.08 -21.09
C GLN A 264 -22.34 -2.79 -22.52
N ASP A 265 -22.85 -3.79 -23.24
CA ASP A 265 -23.25 -3.69 -24.64
C ASP A 265 -24.33 -2.60 -24.82
N ARG A 266 -25.33 -2.57 -23.93
CA ARG A 266 -26.35 -1.52 -23.92
C ARG A 266 -25.77 -0.13 -23.67
N ALA A 267 -24.92 0.01 -22.65
CA ALA A 267 -24.33 1.30 -22.28
C ALA A 267 -23.39 1.83 -23.36
N LEU A 268 -22.66 0.95 -24.04
CA LEU A 268 -21.78 1.30 -25.16
C LEU A 268 -22.60 1.68 -26.40
N ALA A 269 -23.66 0.92 -26.72
CA ALA A 269 -24.57 1.23 -27.83
C ALA A 269 -25.29 2.58 -27.64
N GLU A 270 -25.76 2.89 -26.42
CA GLU A 270 -26.34 4.20 -26.08
C GLU A 270 -25.36 5.36 -26.28
N LYS A 271 -24.05 5.08 -26.31
CA LYS A 271 -22.97 6.05 -26.55
C LYS A 271 -22.43 6.00 -27.98
N GLY A 272 -23.07 5.26 -28.89
CA GLY A 272 -22.70 5.17 -30.32
C GLY A 272 -21.68 4.09 -30.66
N TRP A 273 -21.14 3.38 -29.67
CA TRP A 273 -20.18 2.31 -29.92
C TRP A 273 -20.88 1.06 -30.44
N THR A 274 -20.33 0.40 -31.47
CA THR A 274 -20.74 -1.01 -31.71
C THR A 274 -19.75 -1.96 -31.05
N VAL A 275 -20.32 -2.99 -30.43
CA VAL A 275 -19.58 -4.05 -29.76
C VAL A 275 -19.67 -5.30 -30.62
N LEU A 276 -18.51 -5.85 -30.99
CA LEU A 276 -18.40 -7.16 -31.62
C LEU A 276 -17.77 -8.13 -30.63
N ARG A 277 -18.51 -9.20 -30.32
CA ARG A 277 -18.04 -10.32 -29.52
C ARG A 277 -17.72 -11.51 -30.43
N PHE A 278 -16.56 -12.10 -30.22
CA PHE A 278 -16.10 -13.31 -30.91
C PHE A 278 -15.89 -14.42 -29.88
N TRP A 279 -16.50 -15.57 -30.10
CA TRP A 279 -16.31 -16.73 -29.25
C TRP A 279 -14.90 -17.29 -29.41
N GLU A 280 -14.34 -17.83 -28.33
CA GLU A 280 -13.06 -18.53 -28.35
C GLU A 280 -13.07 -19.67 -29.37
N SER A 281 -14.16 -20.45 -29.43
CA SER A 281 -14.33 -21.50 -30.44
C SER A 281 -14.23 -20.97 -31.87
N ASP A 282 -14.82 -19.81 -32.14
CA ASP A 282 -14.88 -19.23 -33.48
C ASP A 282 -13.51 -18.66 -33.88
N LEU A 283 -12.84 -17.95 -32.97
CA LEU A 283 -11.49 -17.43 -33.20
C LEU A 283 -10.48 -18.55 -33.48
N ILE A 284 -10.64 -19.70 -32.82
CA ILE A 284 -9.74 -20.85 -32.97
C ILE A 284 -10.11 -21.71 -34.18
N GLY A 285 -11.40 -21.92 -34.43
CA GLY A 285 -11.92 -22.91 -35.37
C GLY A 285 -12.42 -22.35 -36.71
N ASP A 286 -12.84 -21.08 -36.75
CA ASP A 286 -13.42 -20.42 -37.93
C ASP A 286 -12.99 -18.94 -38.02
N LEU A 287 -11.67 -18.74 -38.10
CA LEU A 287 -11.08 -17.41 -38.24
C LEU A 287 -11.58 -16.64 -39.48
N PRO A 288 -11.77 -17.27 -40.66
CA PRO A 288 -12.29 -16.56 -41.84
C PRO A 288 -13.68 -15.96 -41.62
N ALA A 289 -14.59 -16.63 -40.90
CA ALA A 289 -15.89 -16.05 -40.57
C ALA A 289 -15.78 -14.86 -39.62
N CYS A 290 -14.86 -14.94 -38.65
CA CYS A 290 -14.55 -13.82 -37.75
C CYS A 290 -13.99 -12.62 -38.52
N GLU A 291 -13.08 -12.87 -39.46
CA GLU A 291 -12.50 -11.87 -40.35
C GLU A 291 -13.57 -11.17 -41.18
N ALA A 292 -14.45 -11.92 -41.83
CA ALA A 292 -15.53 -11.37 -42.65
C ALA A 292 -16.46 -10.44 -41.84
N ARG A 293 -16.79 -10.83 -40.59
CA ARG A 293 -17.56 -10.00 -39.66
C ARG A 293 -16.83 -8.70 -39.30
N LEU A 294 -15.54 -8.79 -38.97
CA LEU A 294 -14.74 -7.61 -38.64
C LEU A 294 -14.61 -6.65 -39.82
N ARG A 295 -14.23 -7.17 -41.01
CA ARG A 295 -14.13 -6.39 -42.25
C ARG A 295 -15.42 -5.64 -42.56
N THR A 296 -16.56 -6.33 -42.44
CA THR A 296 -17.88 -5.71 -42.68
C THR A 296 -18.12 -4.53 -41.75
N ALA A 297 -17.83 -4.68 -40.46
CA ALA A 297 -18.02 -3.60 -39.48
C ALA A 297 -17.05 -2.43 -39.72
N VAL A 298 -15.78 -2.71 -40.03
CA VAL A 298 -14.79 -1.66 -40.36
C VAL A 298 -15.23 -0.87 -41.58
N LEU A 299 -15.61 -1.53 -42.68
CA LEU A 299 -16.06 -0.86 -43.91
C LEU A 299 -17.31 -0.02 -43.68
N GLN A 300 -18.27 -0.50 -42.89
CA GLN A 300 -19.46 0.26 -42.54
C GLN A 300 -19.12 1.54 -41.77
N ARG A 301 -18.16 1.50 -40.85
CA ARG A 301 -17.77 2.65 -40.02
C ARG A 301 -16.87 3.63 -40.77
N VAL A 302 -15.93 3.16 -41.59
CA VAL A 302 -15.09 4.02 -42.44
C VAL A 302 -15.95 4.86 -43.40
N ARG A 303 -16.96 4.26 -44.03
CA ARG A 303 -17.88 4.98 -44.95
C ARG A 303 -18.74 6.04 -44.26
N VAL A 304 -19.05 5.86 -42.98
CA VAL A 304 -19.82 6.84 -42.19
C VAL A 304 -18.93 7.99 -41.71
N GLY A 305 -17.61 7.78 -41.64
CA GLY A 305 -16.61 8.76 -41.23
C GLY A 305 -16.02 9.62 -42.36
N GLU A 306 -16.23 9.29 -43.63
CA GLU A 306 -15.81 10.14 -44.75
C GLU A 306 -16.69 11.41 -44.82
N PRO A 307 -16.13 12.63 -44.73
CA PRO A 307 -16.88 13.84 -44.99
C PRO A 307 -17.38 13.81 -46.45
N ALA A 308 -18.67 14.07 -46.65
CA ALA A 308 -19.29 14.11 -47.96
C ALA A 308 -18.44 14.95 -48.94
N ARG A 309 -17.92 14.30 -49.99
CA ARG A 309 -17.19 14.96 -51.06
C ARG A 309 -18.10 16.05 -51.64
N PRO A 310 -17.68 17.32 -51.68
CA PRO A 310 -18.52 18.37 -52.26
C PRO A 310 -18.79 18.03 -53.74
N PRO A 311 -20.01 18.29 -54.24
CA PRO A 311 -20.36 17.97 -55.62
C PRO A 311 -19.41 18.72 -56.57
N GLU A 312 -18.84 17.99 -57.53
CA GLU A 312 -18.11 18.57 -58.64
C GLU A 312 -19.08 19.49 -59.40
N HIS A 313 -18.91 20.80 -59.25
CA HIS A 313 -19.61 21.78 -60.07
C HIS A 313 -19.09 21.65 -61.51
N ASP A 314 -19.93 21.01 -62.32
CA ASP A 314 -19.91 21.00 -63.77
C ASP A 314 -19.80 22.45 -64.27
N ARG A 315 -18.64 22.82 -64.84
CA ARG A 315 -18.45 24.12 -65.51
C ARG A 315 -19.04 24.01 -66.92
N GLY A 316 -20.36 24.07 -66.97
CA GLY A 316 -21.10 24.35 -68.19
C GLY A 316 -20.90 25.80 -68.64
N GLU A 317 -20.28 25.94 -69.81
CA GLU A 317 -20.61 26.91 -70.87
C GLU A 317 -20.87 28.38 -70.49
N GLU A 318 -19.82 29.21 -70.56
CA GLU A 318 -19.96 30.63 -70.86
C GLU A 318 -20.20 30.80 -72.37
N GLN A 319 -21.45 31.06 -72.74
CA GLN A 319 -21.82 31.67 -74.02
C GLN A 319 -22.58 32.98 -73.78
N GLN A 320 -22.13 34.01 -74.50
CA GLN A 320 -22.86 35.22 -74.96
C GLN A 320 -23.03 36.35 -73.93
N SER A 321 -22.28 37.46 -74.07
CA SER A 321 -22.49 38.59 -75.01
C SER A 321 -23.57 39.56 -74.54
N SER A 322 -23.16 40.75 -74.10
CA SER A 322 -23.84 42.05 -74.32
C SER A 322 -22.96 43.18 -73.77
N GLY A 323 -22.40 44.01 -74.66
CA GLY A 323 -21.59 45.18 -74.35
C GLY A 323 -20.70 45.59 -75.51
#